data_AF-A0A9X9R4V3-F1
#
_entry.id   AF-A0A9X9R4V3-F1
#
_cell.length_a   1.000
_cell.length_b   1.000
_cell.length_c   1.000
_cell.angle_alpha   90.00
_cell.angle_beta   90.00
_cell.angle_gamma   90.00
#
_symmetry.space_group_name_H-M   'P 1'
#
loop_
_entity.id
_entity.type
_entity.pdbx_description
1 polymer ?
#
loop_
_entity_poly.entity_id
_entity_poly.type
_entity_poly.pdbx_seq_one_letter_code
_entity_poly.pdbx_strand_id
1 'polypeptide(L)'
;MLSQLIPGVLFGSLINAYVSMLKPLIHWHSYALQLLTLLLSILILAIGVVIEVASDFIVMPGEGLPKTIAKTYQLAFPNVKLFCDISMVLVALILSFAFGHPFLGIREGILLATFLTGPLVSLIVYSQNRITKK
;
A
#
# COMPACT_ATOMS: atom_id res chain seq x y z
N MET A 1 -5.59 -2.06 21.93
CA MET A 1 -4.68 -2.97 21.18
C MET A 1 -5.35 -4.26 20.75
N LEU A 2 -6.09 -5.00 21.59
CA LEU A 2 -6.81 -6.21 21.14
C LEU A 2 -7.79 -5.97 19.97
N SER A 3 -8.46 -4.82 19.93
CA SER A 3 -9.41 -4.50 18.84
C SER A 3 -8.77 -4.37 17.45
N GLN A 4 -7.44 -4.21 17.34
CA GLN A 4 -6.74 -4.19 16.03
C GLN A 4 -6.53 -5.59 15.45
N LEU A 5 -6.55 -6.62 16.29
CA LEU A 5 -6.44 -8.01 15.85
C LEU A 5 -7.61 -8.38 14.93
N ILE A 6 -8.82 -7.92 15.24
CA ILE A 6 -10.04 -8.26 14.51
C ILE A 6 -9.97 -7.75 13.05
N PRO A 7 -9.74 -6.45 12.77
CA PRO A 7 -9.50 -5.96 11.42
C PRO A 7 -8.33 -6.64 10.72
N GLY A 8 -7.22 -6.89 11.43
CA GLY A 8 -6.03 -7.53 10.84
C GLY A 8 -6.32 -8.94 10.35
N VAL A 9 -7.06 -9.74 11.12
CA VAL A 9 -7.46 -11.09 10.72
C VAL A 9 -8.46 -11.07 9.56
N LEU A 10 -9.42 -10.14 9.57
CA LEU A 10 -10.38 -9.97 8.46
C LEU A 10 -9.68 -9.52 7.16
N PHE A 11 -8.82 -8.52 7.22
CA PHE A 11 -8.05 -8.09 6.04
C PHE A 11 -7.14 -9.21 5.54
N GLY A 12 -6.43 -9.88 6.44
CA GLY A 12 -5.56 -11.00 6.06
C GLY A 12 -6.32 -12.14 5.39
N SER A 13 -7.50 -12.51 5.90
CA SER A 13 -8.33 -13.56 5.30
C SER A 13 -8.87 -13.16 3.92
N LEU A 14 -9.27 -11.90 3.74
CA LEU A 14 -9.69 -11.37 2.44
C LEU A 14 -8.55 -11.35 1.41
N ILE A 15 -7.35 -10.93 1.81
CA ILE A 15 -6.17 -10.99 0.92
C ILE A 15 -5.86 -12.43 0.52
N ASN A 16 -5.92 -13.37 1.48
CA ASN A 16 -5.70 -14.78 1.19
C ASN A 16 -6.76 -15.34 0.23
N ALA A 17 -8.03 -14.99 0.43
CA ALA A 17 -9.12 -15.37 -0.47
C ALA A 17 -8.90 -14.79 -1.87
N TYR A 18 -8.54 -13.50 -1.98
CA TYR A 18 -8.22 -12.84 -3.24
C TYR A 18 -7.08 -13.56 -3.99
N VAL A 19 -5.97 -13.85 -3.29
CA VAL A 19 -4.84 -14.60 -3.88
C VAL A 19 -5.28 -16.01 -4.30
N SER A 20 -6.07 -16.69 -3.49
CA SER A 20 -6.59 -18.04 -3.81
C SER A 20 -7.49 -18.03 -5.04
N MET A 21 -8.30 -16.99 -5.22
CA MET A 21 -9.15 -16.83 -6.40
C MET A 21 -8.32 -16.48 -7.65
N LEU A 22 -7.25 -15.70 -7.52
CA LEU A 22 -6.42 -15.28 -8.66
C LEU A 22 -5.46 -16.35 -9.18
N LYS A 23 -4.91 -17.17 -8.27
CA LYS A 23 -3.98 -18.25 -8.61
C LYS A 23 -4.44 -19.15 -9.78
N PRO A 24 -5.70 -19.65 -9.82
CA PRO A 24 -6.16 -20.47 -10.94
C PRO A 24 -6.52 -19.66 -12.20
N LEU A 25 -6.84 -18.37 -12.07
CA LEU A 25 -7.27 -17.52 -13.19
C LEU A 25 -6.08 -16.99 -14.01
N ILE A 26 -4.93 -16.75 -13.36
CA ILE A 26 -3.77 -16.11 -13.97
C ILE A 26 -2.62 -17.11 -14.01
N HIS A 27 -2.27 -17.55 -15.22
CA HIS A 27 -1.04 -18.31 -15.45
C HIS A 27 0.15 -17.34 -15.50
N TRP A 28 0.94 -17.32 -14.42
CA TRP A 28 2.07 -16.41 -14.20
C TRP A 28 3.31 -16.69 -15.08
N HIS A 29 3.12 -17.08 -16.33
CA HIS A 29 4.22 -17.47 -17.23
C HIS A 29 4.88 -16.25 -17.90
N SER A 30 4.12 -15.19 -18.15
CA SER A 30 4.62 -13.97 -18.78
C SER A 30 4.93 -12.89 -17.75
N TYR A 31 6.15 -12.35 -17.79
CA TYR A 31 6.56 -11.21 -16.96
C TYR A 31 5.70 -9.97 -17.22
N ALA A 32 5.24 -9.78 -18.46
CA ALA A 32 4.35 -8.67 -18.81
C ALA A 32 3.00 -8.74 -18.08
N LEU A 33 2.46 -9.95 -17.89
CA LEU A 33 1.20 -10.16 -17.16
C LEU A 33 1.37 -9.90 -15.65
N GLN A 34 2.54 -10.26 -15.09
CA GLN A 34 2.91 -9.94 -13.71
C GLN A 34 2.99 -8.42 -13.49
N LEU A 35 3.59 -7.68 -14.41
CA LEU A 35 3.64 -6.22 -14.33
C LEU A 35 2.26 -5.57 -14.48
N LEU A 36 1.43 -6.03 -15.41
CA LEU A 36 0.10 -5.46 -15.62
C LEU A 36 -0.81 -5.65 -14.40
N THR A 37 -0.80 -6.85 -13.81
CA THR A 37 -1.54 -7.14 -12.58
C THR A 37 -1.00 -6.38 -11.37
N LEU A 38 0.31 -6.14 -11.30
CA LEU A 38 0.91 -5.25 -10.30
C LEU A 38 0.38 -3.82 -10.45
N LEU A 39 0.41 -3.25 -11.66
CA LEU A 39 -0.10 -1.89 -11.90
C LEU A 39 -1.59 -1.77 -11.56
N LEU A 40 -2.39 -2.76 -11.96
CA LEU A 40 -3.82 -2.79 -11.64
C LEU A 40 -4.07 -2.88 -10.12
N SER A 41 -3.29 -3.70 -9.42
CA SER A 41 -3.43 -3.83 -7.96
C SER A 41 -3.00 -2.57 -7.22
N ILE A 42 -1.97 -1.85 -7.66
CA ILE A 42 -1.59 -0.54 -7.11
C ILE A 42 -2.74 0.47 -7.26
N LEU A 43 -3.43 0.50 -8.40
CA LEU A 43 -4.58 1.38 -8.61
C LEU A 43 -5.73 1.06 -7.66
N ILE A 44 -6.09 -0.22 -7.53
CA ILE A 44 -7.16 -0.67 -6.62
C ILE A 44 -6.77 -0.35 -5.17
N LEU A 45 -5.52 -0.60 -4.78
CA LEU A 45 -5.00 -0.29 -3.46
C LEU A 45 -5.08 1.21 -3.15
N ALA A 46 -4.68 2.07 -4.09
CA ALA A 46 -4.75 3.52 -3.91
C ALA A 46 -6.19 4.00 -3.67
N ILE A 47 -7.16 3.45 -4.40
CA ILE A 47 -8.60 3.73 -4.18
C ILE A 47 -9.03 3.26 -2.79
N GLY A 48 -8.66 2.03 -2.41
CA GLY A 48 -8.99 1.44 -1.11
C GLY A 48 -8.48 2.30 0.05
N VAL A 49 -7.22 2.73 0.00
CA VAL A 49 -6.59 3.58 1.03
C VAL A 49 -7.32 4.92 1.16
N VAL A 50 -7.73 5.55 0.05
CA VAL A 50 -8.48 6.82 0.11
C VAL A 50 -9.84 6.63 0.81
N ILE A 51 -10.56 5.56 0.46
CA ILE A 51 -11.85 5.24 1.10
C ILE A 51 -11.65 4.95 2.59
N GLU A 52 -10.63 4.15 2.94
CA GLU A 52 -10.29 3.81 4.32
C GLU A 52 -10.01 5.08 5.15
N VAL A 53 -9.13 5.95 4.65
CA VAL A 53 -8.74 7.19 5.34
C VAL A 53 -9.92 8.15 5.48
N ALA A 54 -10.77 8.26 4.46
CA ALA A 54 -11.98 9.09 4.48
C ALA A 54 -13.05 8.58 5.46
N SER A 55 -13.15 7.26 5.67
CA SER A 55 -14.13 6.66 6.58
C SER A 55 -13.78 6.86 8.07
N ASP A 56 -12.51 7.12 8.39
CA ASP A 56 -11.93 7.22 9.75
C ASP A 56 -12.34 6.09 10.73
N PHE A 57 -12.85 4.97 10.22
CA PHE A 57 -13.49 3.94 11.05
C PHE A 57 -12.50 2.84 11.45
N ILE A 58 -11.84 2.21 10.48
CA ILE A 58 -10.84 1.16 10.69
C ILE A 58 -9.62 1.52 9.88
N VAL A 59 -8.67 2.21 10.53
CA VAL A 59 -7.36 2.50 9.93
C VAL A 59 -6.42 1.35 10.27
N MET A 60 -5.92 0.68 9.25
CA MET A 60 -4.92 -0.37 9.39
C MET A 60 -3.64 0.20 10.02
N PRO A 61 -2.92 -0.57 10.85
CA PRO A 61 -1.73 -0.08 11.53
C PRO A 61 -0.66 0.46 10.56
N GLY A 62 -0.57 -0.08 9.35
CA GLY A 62 0.31 0.42 8.28
C GLY A 62 -0.05 1.83 7.80
N GLU A 63 -1.35 2.16 7.75
CA GLU A 63 -1.84 3.49 7.33
C GLU A 63 -2.01 4.46 8.51
N GLY A 64 -2.12 3.93 9.74
CA GLY A 64 -2.31 4.69 10.96
C GLY A 64 -1.08 5.52 11.35
N LEU A 65 0.12 4.99 11.12
CA LEU A 65 1.38 5.71 11.37
C LEU A 65 1.50 6.97 10.48
N PRO A 66 1.46 6.88 9.14
CA PRO A 66 1.54 8.07 8.29
C PRO A 66 0.36 9.02 8.50
N LYS A 67 -0.84 8.50 8.83
CA LYS A 67 -2.00 9.34 9.18
C LYS A 67 -1.77 10.18 10.43
N THR A 68 -1.19 9.58 11.46
CA THR A 68 -0.89 10.27 12.71
C THR A 68 0.20 11.31 12.52
N ILE A 69 1.29 10.96 11.82
CA ILE A 69 2.39 11.88 11.51
C ILE A 69 1.88 13.06 10.67
N ALA A 70 1.08 12.81 9.64
CA ALA A 70 0.47 13.85 8.81
C ALA A 70 -0.39 14.82 9.65
N LYS A 71 -1.17 14.30 10.60
CA LYS A 71 -1.98 15.11 11.52
C LYS A 71 -1.14 15.94 12.48
N THR A 72 -0.07 15.37 13.05
CA THR A 72 0.81 16.07 14.01
C THR A 72 1.61 17.19 13.35
N TYR A 73 2.18 16.94 12.17
CA TYR A 73 3.00 17.92 11.45
C TYR A 73 2.23 18.76 10.43
N GLN A 74 0.91 18.60 10.34
CA GLN A 74 0.04 19.25 9.35
C GLN A 74 0.54 19.10 7.90
N LEU A 75 1.10 17.94 7.59
CA LEU A 75 1.59 17.60 6.26
C LEU A 75 0.50 16.87 5.46
N ALA A 76 0.62 16.92 4.13
CA ALA A 76 -0.27 16.15 3.26
C ALA A 76 -0.09 14.64 3.49
N PHE A 77 -1.17 13.94 3.85
CA PHE A 77 -1.17 12.49 4.08
C PHE A 77 -0.48 11.67 2.96
N PRO A 78 -0.75 11.92 1.66
CA PRO A 78 -0.11 11.15 0.59
C PRO A 78 1.42 11.26 0.59
N ASN A 79 1.96 12.42 0.95
CA ASN A 79 3.41 12.64 1.00
C ASN A 79 4.03 11.88 2.17
N VAL A 80 3.43 11.99 3.35
CA VAL A 80 3.92 11.29 4.55
C VAL A 80 3.85 9.78 4.36
N LYS A 81 2.78 9.28 3.74
CA LYS A 81 2.64 7.88 3.37
C LYS A 81 3.79 7.42 2.47
N LEU A 82 4.08 8.15 1.39
CA LEU A 82 5.16 7.81 0.47
C LEU A 82 6.51 7.71 1.19
N PHE A 83 6.85 8.67 2.06
CA PHE A 83 8.09 8.61 2.83
C PHE A 83 8.12 7.42 3.80
N CYS A 84 6.99 7.11 4.44
CA CYS A 84 6.88 5.97 5.32
C CYS A 84 7.10 4.65 4.56
N ASP A 85 6.44 4.47 3.42
CA ASP A 85 6.56 3.27 2.59
C ASP A 85 8.00 3.11 2.06
N ILE A 86 8.66 4.20 1.62
CA ILE A 86 10.08 4.19 1.23
C ILE A 86 10.98 3.79 2.39
N SER A 87 10.73 4.33 3.59
CA SER A 87 11.54 3.99 4.78
C SER A 87 11.45 2.51 5.14
N MET A 88 10.27 1.89 4.99
CA MET A 88 10.10 0.45 5.22
C MET A 88 10.89 -0.37 4.22
N VAL A 89 10.89 0.01 2.94
CA VAL A 89 11.68 -0.66 1.89
C VAL A 89 13.19 -0.51 2.15
N LEU A 90 13.63 0.67 2.58
CA LEU A 90 15.04 0.91 2.92
C LEU A 90 15.49 0.05 4.12
N VAL A 91 14.68 -0.04 5.17
CA VAL A 91 14.98 -0.90 6.32
C VAL A 91 15.02 -2.37 5.90
N ALA A 92 14.07 -2.82 5.07
CA ALA A 92 14.08 -4.17 4.52
C ALA A 92 15.35 -4.45 3.71
N LEU A 93 15.82 -3.48 2.92
CA LEU A 93 17.05 -3.60 2.15
C LEU A 93 18.28 -3.70 3.05
N ILE A 94 18.41 -2.84 4.06
CA ILE A 94 19.52 -2.87 5.02
C ILE A 94 19.57 -4.22 5.75
N LEU A 95 18.42 -4.71 6.22
CA LEU A 95 18.34 -6.02 6.88
C LEU A 95 18.71 -7.16 5.92
N SER A 96 18.20 -7.14 4.68
CA SER A 96 18.53 -8.11 3.64
C SER A 96 20.04 -8.19 3.37
N PHE A 97 20.74 -7.05 3.36
CA PHE A 97 22.20 -7.02 3.27
C PHE A 97 22.90 -7.54 4.53
N ALA A 98 22.42 -7.17 5.72
CA ALA A 98 23.02 -7.59 7.00
C ALA A 98 22.97 -9.12 7.20
N PHE A 99 21.92 -9.79 6.72
CA PHE A 99 21.77 -11.24 6.78
C PHE A 99 22.40 -12.00 5.60
N GLY A 100 23.12 -11.32 4.70
CA GLY A 100 23.86 -11.96 3.61
C GLY A 100 23.01 -12.48 2.44
N HIS A 101 21.73 -12.10 2.36
CA HIS A 101 20.84 -12.44 1.25
C HIS A 101 20.42 -11.17 0.51
N PRO A 102 21.27 -10.61 -0.37
CA PRO A 102 20.95 -9.39 -1.09
C PRO A 102 19.68 -9.60 -1.94
N PHE A 103 18.71 -8.70 -1.78
CA PHE A 103 17.43 -8.67 -2.50
C PHE A 103 16.43 -9.78 -2.16
N LEU A 104 16.58 -10.48 -1.02
CA LEU A 104 15.59 -11.47 -0.60
C LEU A 104 14.22 -10.82 -0.43
N GLY A 105 13.29 -11.11 -1.34
CA GLY A 105 11.94 -10.56 -1.33
C GLY A 105 11.79 -9.15 -1.91
N ILE A 106 12.87 -8.44 -2.25
CA ILE A 106 12.82 -7.08 -2.83
C ILE A 106 13.15 -7.15 -4.32
N ARG A 107 12.10 -7.13 -5.15
CA ARG A 107 12.21 -7.07 -6.62
C ARG A 107 11.72 -5.72 -7.14
N GLU A 108 11.88 -5.50 -8.45
CA GLU A 108 11.38 -4.29 -9.14
C GLU A 108 9.92 -3.96 -8.83
N GLY A 109 9.09 -4.98 -8.61
CA GLY A 109 7.68 -4.79 -8.26
C GLY A 109 7.46 -4.03 -6.95
N ILE A 110 8.34 -4.20 -5.95
CA ILE A 110 8.27 -3.43 -4.70
C ILE A 110 8.62 -1.98 -4.96
N LEU A 111 9.68 -1.72 -5.74
CA LEU A 111 10.06 -0.34 -6.11
C LEU A 111 8.91 0.34 -6.86
N LEU A 112 8.34 -0.32 -7.87
CA LEU A 112 7.20 0.20 -8.61
C LEU A 112 6.00 0.47 -7.70
N ALA A 113 5.65 -0.46 -6.83
CA ALA A 113 4.54 -0.28 -5.89
C ALA A 113 4.79 0.91 -4.95
N THR A 114 5.95 1.00 -4.31
CA THR A 114 6.28 2.06 -3.37
C THR A 114 6.29 3.44 -4.05
N PHE A 115 6.89 3.56 -5.23
CA PHE A 115 6.97 4.84 -5.95
C PHE A 115 5.65 5.27 -6.59
N LEU A 116 4.78 4.34 -7.01
CA LEU A 116 3.53 4.66 -7.68
C LEU A 116 2.35 4.85 -6.71
N THR A 117 2.33 4.15 -5.58
CA THR A 117 1.18 4.20 -4.65
C THR A 117 0.97 5.61 -4.09
N GLY A 118 2.04 6.30 -3.65
CA GLY A 118 1.95 7.66 -3.11
C GLY A 118 1.36 8.69 -4.09
N PRO A 119 1.92 8.84 -5.30
CA PRO A 119 1.37 9.72 -6.34
C PRO A 119 -0.07 9.40 -6.72
N LEU A 120 -0.43 8.11 -6.82
CA LEU A 120 -1.80 7.70 -7.14
C LEU A 120 -2.79 8.07 -6.05
N VAL A 121 -2.45 7.83 -4.78
CA VAL A 121 -3.26 8.29 -3.64
C VAL A 121 -3.40 9.82 -3.66
N SER A 122 -2.30 10.55 -3.92
CA SER A 122 -2.34 12.01 -4.05
C SER A 122 -3.25 12.48 -5.18
N LEU A 123 -3.21 11.82 -6.34
CA LEU A 123 -4.05 12.14 -7.49
C LEU A 123 -5.53 11.95 -7.17
N ILE A 124 -5.88 10.84 -6.51
CA ILE A 124 -7.27 10.53 -6.13
C ILE A 124 -7.78 11.55 -5.10
N VAL A 125 -6.98 11.86 -4.08
CA VAL A 125 -7.33 12.87 -3.05
C VAL A 125 -7.50 14.25 -3.66
N TYR A 126 -6.61 14.64 -4.59
CA TYR A 126 -6.74 15.90 -5.32
C TYR A 126 -8.02 15.95 -6.16
N SER A 127 -8.34 14.85 -6.86
CA SER A 127 -9.57 14.72 -7.64
C SER A 127 -10.82 14.86 -6.76
N GLN A 128 -10.85 14.22 -5.59
CA GLN A 128 -11.94 14.37 -4.62
C GLN A 128 -12.11 15.81 -4.16
N ASN A 129 -11.04 16.47 -3.69
CA ASN A 129 -11.08 17.86 -3.23
C ASN A 129 -11.59 18.84 -4.29
N ARG A 130 -11.36 18.55 -5.58
CA ARG A 130 -11.89 19.35 -6.68
C ARG A 130 -13.41 19.20 -6.85
N ILE A 131 -13.95 18.01 -6.58
CA ILE A 131 -15.39 17.69 -6.70
C ILE A 131 -16.16 18.24 -5.50
N THR A 132 -15.60 18.16 -4.28
CA THR A 132 -16.27 18.65 -3.05
C THR A 132 -16.22 20.17 -2.85
N LYS A 133 -15.40 20.89 -3.63
CA LYS A 133 -15.34 22.37 -3.62
C LYS A 133 -16.32 23.04 -4.63
N LYS A 134 -17.28 22.31 -5.18
CA LYS A 134 -18.46 22.86 -5.85
C LYS A 134 -19.66 22.75 -4.92
#